data_AF-A0A336N949-F1
#
_entry.id   AF-A0A336N949-F1
#
_cell.length_a   1.000
_cell.length_b   1.000
_cell.length_c   1.000
_cell.angle_alpha   90.00
_cell.angle_beta   90.00
_cell.angle_gamma   90.00
#
_symmetry.space_group_name_H-M   'P 1'
#
loop_
_entity.id
_entity.type
_entity.pdbx_description
1 polymer ?
#
loop_
_entity_poly.entity_id
_entity_poly.type
_entity_poly.pdbx_seq_one_letter_code
_entity_poly.pdbx_strand_id
1 'polypeptide(L)' 'MELSILTSQIEYAGGVKFGFTVAEVEGDEDAITQTKIYLMENNVRVEVLGYVE' A
#
# COMPACT_ATOMS: atom_id res chain seq x y z
N MET A 1 -5.18 -6.73 11.50
CA MET A 1 -4.56 -5.81 10.52
C MET A 1 -5.64 -4.94 9.94
N GLU A 2 -5.36 -3.65 9.87
CA GLU A 2 -6.19 -2.65 9.22
C GLU A 2 -5.33 -1.88 8.18
N LEU A 3 -5.95 -1.48 7.07
CA LEU A 3 -5.33 -0.62 6.06
C LEU A 3 -6.29 0.53 5.77
N SER A 4 -5.89 1.72 6.17
CA SER A 4 -6.69 2.94 6.09
C SER A 4 -6.15 3.85 5.00
N ILE A 5 -6.91 4.02 3.92
CA ILE A 5 -6.52 4.87 2.80
C ILE A 5 -6.65 6.34 3.22
N LEU A 6 -5.54 7.06 3.25
CA LEU A 6 -5.52 8.51 3.47
C LEU A 6 -5.80 9.25 2.17
N THR A 7 -5.16 8.82 1.09
CA THR A 7 -5.40 9.33 -0.25
C THR A 7 -5.06 8.28 -1.30
N SER A 8 -5.80 8.31 -2.41
CA SER A 8 -5.54 7.43 -3.54
C SER A 8 -5.91 8.14 -4.83
N GLN A 9 -5.03 8.02 -5.82
CA GLN A 9 -5.28 8.47 -7.18
C GLN A 9 -4.92 7.32 -8.11
N ILE A 10 -5.94 6.70 -8.69
CA ILE A 10 -5.81 5.64 -9.67
C ILE A 10 -6.45 6.11 -10.98
N GLU A 11 -5.66 6.12 -12.03
CA GLU A 11 -6.06 6.50 -13.38
C GLU A 11 -6.06 5.30 -14.31
N TYR A 12 -6.83 5.41 -15.38
CA TYR A 12 -6.88 4.42 -16.45
C TYR A 12 -6.69 5.12 -17.79
N ALA A 13 -5.61 4.77 -18.49
CA ALA A 13 -5.35 5.26 -19.83
C ALA A 13 -4.76 4.15 -20.69
N GLY A 14 -5.22 4.05 -21.94
CA GLY A 14 -4.62 3.15 -22.93
C GLY A 14 -4.62 1.67 -22.55
N GLY A 15 -5.57 1.20 -21.73
CA GLY A 15 -5.63 -0.20 -21.29
C GLY A 15 -4.89 -0.49 -19.99
N VAL A 16 -4.22 0.49 -19.40
CA VAL A 16 -3.39 0.33 -18.20
C VAL A 16 -3.97 1.14 -17.04
N LYS A 17 -4.04 0.51 -15.87
CA LYS A 17 -4.32 1.20 -14.59
C LYS A 17 -3.00 1.55 -13.92
N PHE A 18 -2.84 2.80 -13.52
CA PHE A 18 -1.64 3.27 -12.81
C PHE A 18 -2.05 4.34 -11.81
N GLY A 19 -1.21 4.57 -10.80
CA GLY A 19 -1.53 5.51 -9.76
C GLY A 19 -0.74 5.26 -8.48
N PHE A 20 -1.18 5.89 -7.40
CA PHE A 20 -0.61 5.69 -6.07
C PHE A 20 -1.70 5.68 -5.01
N THR A 21 -1.37 5.08 -3.87
CA THR A 21 -2.17 5.10 -2.66
C THR A 21 -1.24 5.36 -1.49
N VAL A 22 -1.59 6.33 -0.65
CA VAL A 22 -0.99 6.52 0.67
C VAL A 22 -1.98 6.00 1.69
N ALA A 23 -1.53 5.04 2.50
CA ALA A 23 -2.35 4.40 3.51
C ALA A 23 -1.55 4.18 4.79
N GLU A 24 -2.25 4.19 5.91
CA GLU A 24 -1.77 3.71 7.19
C GLU A 24 -2.05 2.21 7.30
N VAL A 25 -1.10 1.47 7.85
CA VAL A 25 -1.23 0.02 8.07
C VAL A 25 -1.02 -0.25 9.55
N GLU A 26 -2.06 -0.75 10.21
CA GLU A 26 -2.04 -1.07 11.64
C GLU A 26 -2.13 -2.58 11.85
N GLY A 27 -1.30 -3.09 12.75
CA GLY A 27 -1.24 -4.50 13.10
C GLY A 27 0.04 -4.85 13.85
N ASP A 28 0.22 -6.12 14.16
CA ASP A 28 1.51 -6.61 14.64
C ASP A 28 2.60 -6.56 13.55
N GLU A 29 3.86 -6.58 13.97
CA GLU A 29 5.02 -6.41 13.10
C GLU A 29 5.12 -7.49 12.02
N ASP A 30 4.77 -8.73 12.37
CA ASP A 30 4.75 -9.86 11.43
C ASP A 30 3.69 -9.65 10.36
N ALA A 31 2.47 -9.26 10.74
CA ALA A 31 1.39 -8.97 9.81
C ALA A 31 1.76 -7.81 8.89
N ILE A 32 2.27 -6.70 9.41
CA ILE A 32 2.71 -5.54 8.60
C ILE A 32 3.76 -6.00 7.56
N THR A 33 4.72 -6.82 7.99
CA THR A 33 5.76 -7.37 7.11
C THR A 33 5.17 -8.26 6.03
N GLN A 34 4.25 -9.16 6.37
CA GLN A 34 3.59 -10.05 5.40
C GLN A 34 2.77 -9.27 4.37
N THR A 35 2.08 -8.20 4.77
CA THR A 35 1.31 -7.38 3.83
C THR A 35 2.20 -6.61 2.88
N LYS A 36 3.32 -6.08 3.36
CA LYS A 36 4.31 -5.46 2.47
C LYS A 36 4.83 -6.45 1.43
N ILE A 37 5.18 -7.68 1.86
CA ILE A 37 5.64 -8.74 0.95
C ILE A 37 4.54 -9.06 -0.08
N TYR A 38 3.31 -9.29 0.37
CA TYR A 38 2.18 -9.60 -0.50
C TYR A 38 1.96 -8.53 -1.58
N LEU A 39 2.01 -7.24 -1.21
CA LEU A 39 1.87 -6.16 -2.18
C LEU A 39 3.01 -6.16 -3.20
N MET A 40 4.25 -6.35 -2.76
CA MET A 40 5.42 -6.41 -3.65
C MET A 40 5.36 -7.60 -4.61
N GLU A 41 4.94 -8.77 -4.16
CA GLU A 41 4.73 -9.96 -5.01
C GLU A 41 3.61 -9.75 -6.05
N ASN A 42 2.63 -8.90 -5.75
CA ASN A 42 1.57 -8.50 -6.66
C ASN A 42 1.93 -7.29 -7.53
N ASN A 43 3.23 -7.03 -7.74
CA ASN A 43 3.76 -5.96 -8.58
C ASN A 43 3.39 -4.54 -8.12
N VAL A 44 3.13 -4.35 -6.83
CA VAL A 44 2.97 -3.03 -6.22
C VAL A 44 4.30 -2.58 -5.63
N ARG A 45 4.81 -1.42 -6.06
CA ARG A 45 5.97 -0.81 -5.40
C ARG A 45 5.53 -0.22 -4.06
N VAL A 46 6.13 -0.69 -2.97
CA VAL A 46 5.84 -0.22 -1.60
C VAL A 46 7.03 0.52 -1.02
N GLU A 47 6.78 1.65 -0.38
CA GLU A 47 7.76 2.47 0.31
C GLU A 47 7.18 2.94 1.65
N VAL A 48 7.97 2.86 2.72
CA VAL A 48 7.56 3.31 4.06
C VAL A 48 7.91 4.79 4.19
N LEU A 49 6.91 5.64 4.37
CA LEU A 49 7.10 7.09 4.48
C LEU A 49 7.41 7.56 5.92
N GLY A 50 6.97 6.78 6.92
CA GLY A 50 7.14 7.07 8.34
C GLY A 50 6.32 6.12 9.21
N TYR A 51 6.28 6.42 10.50
CA TYR A 51 5.48 5.72 11.51
C TYR A 51 4.59 6.75 12.21
N VAL A 52 3.35 6.37 12.51
CA VAL A 52 2.35 7.20 13.22
C VAL A 52 1.98 6.49 14.54
N GLU A 53 1.43 7.25 15.50
CA GLU A 53 0.97 6.74 16.80
C GLU A 53 -0.30 5.90 16.72
#